data_AF-A0A5N5IN39-F1
#
_entry.id   AF-A0A5N5IN39-F1
#
_cell.length_a   1.000
_cell.length_b   1.000
_cell.length_c   1.000
_cell.angle_alpha   90.00
_cell.angle_beta   90.00
_cell.angle_gamma   90.00
#
_symmetry.space_group_name_H-M   'P 1'
#
loop_
_entity.id
_entity.type
_entity.pdbx_description
1 polymer ?
#
loop_
_entity_poly.entity_id
_entity_poly.type
_entity_poly.pdbx_seq_one_letter_code
_entity_poly.pdbx_strand_id
1 'polypeptide(L)'
;PAPGDWGGLVIAGNAPTNKGVDVTTEVGDLTYGGDVANDDSGSITYLRVEYTGATFSNTKEFNGVSLFGVGSGTTFEYVQSYNGADDGIEFFGGTVSGNYLVSIGSGDDSIDFADGWTGNGSNWYIAGGAKAGIEGSNNGDNGDATPVTTTTLSNITVVGPVTEGALFFKEGGGNFTI
;
A
#
# COMPACT_ATOMS: atom_id res chain seq x y z
N PRO A 1 -1.61 -3.35 -23.51
CA PRO A 1 -0.77 -3.63 -22.33
C PRO A 1 -1.18 -4.94 -21.67
N ALA A 2 -0.20 -5.77 -21.31
CA ALA A 2 -0.37 -6.91 -20.42
C ALA A 2 0.02 -6.50 -18.98
N PRO A 3 -0.55 -7.15 -17.95
CA PRO A 3 -0.09 -6.97 -16.58
C PRO A 3 1.43 -7.16 -16.50
N GLY A 4 2.12 -6.25 -15.82
CA GLY A 4 3.58 -6.27 -15.66
C GLY A 4 4.37 -5.57 -16.78
N ASP A 5 3.71 -4.93 -17.75
CA ASP A 5 4.39 -4.18 -18.81
C ASP A 5 5.16 -2.95 -18.28
N TRP A 6 4.79 -2.42 -17.10
CA TRP A 6 5.45 -1.31 -16.42
C TRP A 6 5.24 -1.34 -14.90
N GLY A 7 5.99 -0.51 -14.17
CA GLY A 7 6.09 -0.59 -12.70
C GLY A 7 5.07 0.24 -11.89
N GLY A 8 4.09 0.89 -12.50
CA GLY A 8 3.16 1.71 -11.72
C GLY A 8 3.77 2.98 -11.14
N LEU A 9 3.14 3.51 -10.08
CA LEU A 9 3.54 4.75 -9.43
C LEU A 9 4.21 4.46 -8.08
N VAL A 10 5.43 4.96 -7.91
CA VAL A 10 6.15 4.89 -6.63
C VAL A 10 6.32 6.29 -6.07
N ILE A 11 5.98 6.46 -4.80
CA ILE A 11 6.12 7.72 -4.06
C ILE A 11 6.98 7.44 -2.82
N ALA A 12 8.03 8.21 -2.64
CA ALA A 12 8.91 8.15 -1.47
C ALA A 12 8.81 9.47 -0.70
N GLY A 13 8.34 9.41 0.54
CA GLY A 13 8.16 10.54 1.44
C GLY A 13 9.06 10.48 2.68
N ASN A 14 8.96 11.52 3.52
CA ASN A 14 9.78 11.69 4.73
C ASN A 14 9.05 11.37 6.05
N ALA A 15 7.88 10.75 5.99
CA ALA A 15 7.15 10.36 7.19
C ALA A 15 7.72 9.08 7.84
N PRO A 16 7.45 8.85 9.13
CA PRO A 16 8.01 7.70 9.85
C PRO A 16 7.59 6.35 9.28
N THR A 17 8.52 5.40 9.30
CA THR A 17 8.31 3.96 9.10
C THR A 17 9.05 3.21 10.20
N ASN A 18 8.61 2.00 10.53
CA ASN A 18 9.34 1.16 11.48
C ASN A 18 10.56 0.44 10.87
N LYS A 19 10.89 0.69 9.59
CA LYS A 19 12.13 0.25 8.93
C LYS A 19 13.32 1.18 9.19
N GLY A 20 13.09 2.38 9.71
CA GLY A 20 14.13 3.37 10.03
C GLY A 20 13.99 4.68 9.27
N VAL A 21 15.12 5.39 9.13
CA VAL A 21 15.25 6.66 8.40
C VAL A 21 16.20 6.45 7.21
N ASP A 22 16.00 7.21 6.13
CA ASP A 22 16.80 7.09 4.90
C ASP A 22 16.88 5.64 4.36
N VAL A 23 15.76 4.92 4.45
CA VAL A 23 15.61 3.55 3.97
C VAL A 23 15.54 3.55 2.44
N THR A 24 15.97 2.47 1.80
CA THR A 24 15.81 2.29 0.35
C THR A 24 14.50 1.56 0.06
N THR A 25 13.71 2.10 -0.88
CA THR A 25 12.47 1.46 -1.35
C THR A 25 12.75 0.08 -1.95
N GLU A 26 11.75 -0.81 -1.91
CA GLU A 26 11.86 -2.16 -2.49
C GLU A 26 12.15 -2.14 -4.00
N VAL A 27 11.65 -1.09 -4.67
CA VAL A 27 11.78 -0.87 -6.11
C VAL A 27 12.26 0.54 -6.41
N GLY A 28 13.02 0.72 -7.48
CA GLY A 28 13.40 2.03 -8.01
C GLY A 28 14.52 2.78 -7.26
N ASP A 29 15.13 2.17 -6.25
CA ASP A 29 16.29 2.70 -5.50
C ASP A 29 16.06 4.13 -4.94
N LEU A 30 14.84 4.43 -4.50
CA LEU A 30 14.50 5.72 -3.90
C LEU A 30 14.76 5.68 -2.39
N THR A 31 15.08 6.84 -1.81
CA THR A 31 15.23 6.99 -0.36
C THR A 31 13.90 7.45 0.25
N TYR A 32 13.46 6.80 1.33
CA TYR A 32 12.24 7.17 2.06
C TYR A 32 12.42 7.00 3.58
N GLY A 33 11.44 7.49 4.33
CA GLY A 33 11.41 7.37 5.78
C GLY A 33 12.15 8.51 6.46
N GLY A 34 11.57 9.01 7.55
CA GLY A 34 12.09 10.16 8.29
C GLY A 34 11.32 10.40 9.58
N ASP A 35 11.34 11.62 10.06
CA ASP A 35 10.65 12.04 11.29
C ASP A 35 9.51 13.04 11.05
N VAL A 36 9.18 13.33 9.78
CA VAL A 36 8.19 14.35 9.41
C VAL A 36 6.83 13.70 9.20
N ALA A 37 6.10 13.43 10.29
CA ALA A 37 4.79 12.77 10.25
C ALA A 37 3.73 13.50 9.39
N ASN A 38 3.90 14.78 9.10
CA ASN A 38 3.04 15.57 8.20
C ASN A 38 3.74 15.96 6.89
N ASP A 39 4.71 15.15 6.44
CA ASP A 39 5.33 15.31 5.12
C ASP A 39 4.26 15.45 4.03
N ASP A 40 4.50 16.39 3.11
CA ASP A 40 3.61 16.68 1.99
C ASP A 40 4.34 16.27 0.71
N SER A 41 4.04 15.06 0.26
CA SER A 41 4.50 14.51 -1.02
C SER A 41 3.61 14.95 -2.20
N GLY A 42 2.69 15.89 -1.98
CA GLY A 42 1.82 16.49 -2.99
C GLY A 42 0.36 16.00 -2.94
N SER A 43 -0.28 16.01 -4.12
CA SER A 43 -1.68 15.61 -4.27
C SER A 43 -1.83 14.64 -5.43
N ILE A 44 -2.31 13.44 -5.11
CA ILE A 44 -2.67 12.41 -6.07
C ILE A 44 -4.17 12.22 -5.96
N THR A 45 -4.88 12.75 -6.96
CA THR A 45 -6.34 12.62 -7.04
C THR A 45 -6.77 12.25 -8.44
N TYR A 46 -7.83 11.43 -8.54
CA TYR A 46 -8.40 10.97 -9.82
C TYR A 46 -7.36 10.25 -10.70
N LEU A 47 -6.48 9.47 -10.07
CA LEU A 47 -5.46 8.67 -10.75
C LEU A 47 -6.01 7.28 -11.07
N ARG A 48 -5.71 6.78 -12.26
CA ARG A 48 -5.86 5.37 -12.61
C ARG A 48 -4.56 4.83 -13.19
N VAL A 49 -4.05 3.76 -12.58
CA VAL A 49 -2.92 2.97 -13.09
C VAL A 49 -3.44 1.63 -13.60
N GLU A 50 -2.97 1.21 -14.77
CA GLU A 50 -3.45 -0.01 -15.41
C GLU A 50 -2.30 -0.91 -15.82
N TYR A 51 -2.46 -2.23 -15.64
CA TYR A 51 -1.53 -3.24 -16.13
C TYR A 51 -0.09 -3.07 -15.62
N THR A 52 0.04 -2.61 -14.36
CA THR A 52 1.29 -2.50 -13.60
C THR A 52 1.76 -3.89 -13.12
N GLY A 53 2.78 -3.99 -12.27
CA GLY A 53 3.26 -5.31 -11.78
C GLY A 53 4.60 -5.76 -12.33
N ALA A 54 5.42 -4.86 -12.89
CA ALA A 54 6.66 -5.27 -13.54
C ALA A 54 7.62 -5.93 -12.54
N THR A 55 8.25 -7.05 -12.92
CA THR A 55 9.31 -7.66 -12.12
C THR A 55 10.52 -6.73 -12.04
N PHE A 56 10.94 -6.35 -10.83
CA PHE A 56 12.11 -5.51 -10.61
C PHE A 56 13.38 -6.36 -10.39
N SER A 57 13.25 -7.46 -9.63
CA SER A 57 14.32 -8.43 -9.39
C SER A 57 13.74 -9.84 -9.22
N ASN A 58 14.57 -10.84 -8.91
CA ASN A 58 14.10 -12.23 -8.71
C ASN A 58 13.16 -12.42 -7.52
N THR A 59 13.05 -11.42 -6.64
CA THR A 59 12.29 -11.50 -5.39
C THR A 59 11.45 -10.26 -5.12
N LYS A 60 11.52 -9.24 -5.99
CA LYS A 60 10.87 -7.95 -5.81
C LYS A 60 10.15 -7.53 -7.09
N GLU A 61 8.95 -7.04 -6.93
CA GLU A 61 8.02 -6.66 -7.98
C GLU A 61 7.43 -5.27 -7.67
N PHE A 62 6.94 -4.60 -8.71
CA PHE A 62 6.31 -3.28 -8.58
C PHE A 62 4.81 -3.41 -8.37
N ASN A 63 4.22 -2.62 -7.49
CA ASN A 63 2.76 -2.60 -7.29
C ASN A 63 2.06 -1.71 -8.33
N GLY A 64 0.74 -1.58 -8.23
CA GLY A 64 0.01 -0.51 -8.92
C GLY A 64 0.43 0.87 -8.43
N VAL A 65 0.31 1.09 -7.11
CA VAL A 65 0.80 2.29 -6.45
C VAL A 65 1.49 1.90 -5.15
N SER A 66 2.74 2.30 -4.96
CA SER A 66 3.49 2.08 -3.72
C SER A 66 3.74 3.42 -3.01
N LEU A 67 3.31 3.51 -1.75
CA LEU A 67 3.48 4.69 -0.91
C LEU A 67 4.49 4.40 0.20
N PHE A 68 5.73 4.77 -0.02
CA PHE A 68 6.83 4.58 0.93
C PHE A 68 6.98 5.81 1.83
N GLY A 69 6.65 5.69 3.11
CA GLY A 69 6.85 6.76 4.10
C GLY A 69 6.13 8.06 3.75
N VAL A 70 4.96 8.00 3.12
CA VAL A 70 4.22 9.19 2.67
C VAL A 70 3.46 9.81 3.85
N GLY A 71 3.59 11.13 4.01
CA GLY A 71 3.06 11.85 5.17
C GLY A 71 1.61 12.32 5.06
N SER A 72 1.01 12.61 6.21
CA SER A 72 -0.38 13.08 6.35
C SER A 72 -0.65 14.48 5.78
N GLY A 73 0.38 15.22 5.36
CA GLY A 73 0.23 16.44 4.56
C GLY A 73 -0.18 16.15 3.11
N THR A 74 0.09 14.93 2.64
CA THR A 74 -0.22 14.47 1.27
C THR A 74 -1.71 14.18 1.11
N THR A 75 -2.27 14.58 -0.03
CA THR A 75 -3.63 14.15 -0.42
C THR A 75 -3.56 12.91 -1.31
N PHE A 76 -4.15 11.81 -0.88
CA PHE A 76 -4.23 10.56 -1.66
C PHE A 76 -5.67 10.03 -1.69
N GLU A 77 -6.43 10.43 -2.71
CA GLU A 77 -7.87 10.12 -2.79
C GLU A 77 -8.33 9.85 -4.23
N TYR A 78 -9.39 9.06 -4.43
CA TYR A 78 -9.93 8.74 -5.76
C TYR A 78 -8.87 8.09 -6.68
N VAL A 79 -8.19 7.05 -6.17
CA VAL A 79 -7.13 6.35 -6.89
C VAL A 79 -7.58 4.93 -7.23
N GLN A 80 -7.32 4.52 -8.47
CA GLN A 80 -7.65 3.19 -8.97
C GLN A 80 -6.40 2.45 -9.46
N SER A 81 -6.20 1.21 -8.99
CA SER A 81 -5.40 0.20 -9.66
C SER A 81 -6.29 -0.74 -10.49
N TYR A 82 -5.81 -1.14 -11.67
CA TYR A 82 -6.57 -1.97 -12.61
C TYR A 82 -5.70 -3.02 -13.32
N ASN A 83 -6.03 -4.29 -13.12
CA ASN A 83 -5.43 -5.46 -13.78
C ASN A 83 -3.89 -5.51 -13.68
N GLY A 84 -3.33 -5.31 -12.48
CA GLY A 84 -1.88 -5.41 -12.22
C GLY A 84 -1.42 -6.86 -12.06
N ALA A 85 -0.11 -7.11 -12.19
CA ALA A 85 0.48 -8.44 -11.98
C ALA A 85 0.91 -8.70 -10.52
N ASP A 86 0.78 -7.69 -9.68
CA ASP A 86 1.18 -7.68 -8.27
C ASP A 86 0.10 -6.96 -7.45
N ASP A 87 0.45 -6.51 -6.25
CA ASP A 87 -0.37 -5.72 -5.38
C ASP A 87 -1.00 -4.50 -6.07
N GLY A 88 -2.26 -4.22 -5.72
CA GLY A 88 -2.99 -3.10 -6.30
C GLY A 88 -2.48 -1.75 -5.81
N ILE A 89 -2.54 -1.53 -4.50
CA ILE A 89 -2.07 -0.31 -3.81
C ILE A 89 -1.45 -0.77 -2.50
N GLU A 90 -0.22 -0.33 -2.22
CA GLU A 90 0.47 -0.73 -1.00
C GLU A 90 1.06 0.47 -0.25
N PHE A 91 0.85 0.48 1.07
CA PHE A 91 1.41 1.48 1.99
C PHE A 91 2.56 0.89 2.79
N PHE A 92 3.78 1.39 2.58
CA PHE A 92 4.96 1.03 3.36
C PHE A 92 5.30 2.12 4.37
N GLY A 93 4.83 1.97 5.60
CA GLY A 93 4.97 3.01 6.62
C GLY A 93 4.28 4.32 6.23
N GLY A 94 4.59 5.39 6.94
CA GLY A 94 3.99 6.71 6.73
C GLY A 94 2.66 6.90 7.45
N THR A 95 2.03 8.03 7.18
CA THR A 95 0.85 8.54 7.91
C THR A 95 -0.25 9.05 6.97
N VAL A 96 -0.02 9.00 5.65
CA VAL A 96 -1.01 9.40 4.64
C VAL A 96 -2.27 8.55 4.76
N SER A 97 -3.44 9.18 4.71
CA SER A 97 -4.72 8.47 4.66
C SER A 97 -5.17 8.26 3.21
N GLY A 98 -5.80 7.13 2.94
CA GLY A 98 -6.28 6.76 1.61
C GLY A 98 -7.80 6.68 1.54
N ASN A 99 -8.44 7.61 0.82
CA ASN A 99 -9.90 7.67 0.70
C ASN A 99 -10.37 7.40 -0.72
N TYR A 100 -11.49 6.70 -0.89
CA TYR A 100 -12.07 6.40 -2.21
C TYR A 100 -11.10 5.62 -3.11
N LEU A 101 -10.54 4.53 -2.58
CA LEU A 101 -9.59 3.69 -3.30
C LEU A 101 -10.31 2.53 -4.02
N VAL A 102 -9.85 2.22 -5.22
CA VAL A 102 -10.37 1.11 -6.02
C VAL A 102 -9.22 0.20 -6.43
N SER A 103 -9.36 -1.10 -6.19
CA SER A 103 -8.42 -2.10 -6.70
C SER A 103 -9.19 -3.20 -7.42
N ILE A 104 -8.93 -3.38 -8.71
CA ILE A 104 -9.61 -4.38 -9.53
C ILE A 104 -8.59 -5.23 -10.25
N GLY A 105 -8.64 -6.55 -10.06
CA GLY A 105 -7.79 -7.49 -10.78
C GLY A 105 -6.31 -7.41 -10.38
N SER A 106 -5.98 -7.21 -9.10
CA SER A 106 -4.60 -7.35 -8.62
C SER A 106 -4.11 -8.79 -8.81
N GLY A 107 -2.82 -8.93 -9.13
CA GLY A 107 -2.17 -10.23 -9.30
C GLY A 107 -1.78 -10.88 -7.98
N ASP A 108 -1.71 -10.07 -6.92
CA ASP A 108 -1.53 -10.47 -5.53
C ASP A 108 -2.60 -9.78 -4.65
N ASP A 109 -2.24 -9.10 -3.56
CA ASP A 109 -3.17 -8.48 -2.64
C ASP A 109 -3.79 -7.20 -3.23
N SER A 110 -5.07 -6.92 -2.93
CA SER A 110 -5.73 -5.81 -3.61
C SER A 110 -5.33 -4.46 -3.04
N ILE A 111 -5.32 -4.34 -1.71
CA ILE A 111 -4.74 -3.22 -0.97
C ILE A 111 -3.97 -3.79 0.21
N ASP A 112 -2.68 -3.49 0.33
CA ASP A 112 -1.82 -3.91 1.44
C ASP A 112 -1.27 -2.70 2.22
N PHE A 113 -0.94 -2.92 3.48
CA PHE A 113 -0.22 -1.98 4.32
C PHE A 113 0.72 -2.69 5.28
N ALA A 114 1.92 -2.14 5.40
CA ALA A 114 3.01 -2.69 6.18
C ALA A 114 3.85 -1.58 6.82
N ASP A 115 4.95 -1.99 7.45
CA ASP A 115 6.08 -1.17 7.86
C ASP A 115 5.73 0.05 8.75
N GLY A 116 4.74 -0.13 9.61
CA GLY A 116 4.34 0.86 10.61
C GLY A 116 3.44 1.95 10.05
N TRP A 117 2.66 1.66 9.01
CA TRP A 117 1.70 2.62 8.45
C TRP A 117 0.65 3.02 9.51
N THR A 118 0.47 4.32 9.70
CA THR A 118 -0.45 4.89 10.69
C THR A 118 -1.50 5.81 10.08
N GLY A 119 -1.71 5.71 8.76
CA GLY A 119 -2.81 6.37 8.07
C GLY A 119 -4.14 5.63 8.26
N ASN A 120 -5.23 6.23 7.78
CA ASN A 120 -6.57 5.64 7.81
C ASN A 120 -7.12 5.41 6.40
N GLY A 121 -8.11 4.53 6.30
CA GLY A 121 -8.76 4.17 5.04
C GLY A 121 -10.27 4.38 5.09
N SER A 122 -10.86 4.93 4.04
CA SER A 122 -12.32 4.94 3.90
C SER A 122 -12.80 4.77 2.46
N ASN A 123 -13.95 4.13 2.30
CA ASN A 123 -14.64 3.98 1.01
C ASN A 123 -13.80 3.19 -0.01
N TRP A 124 -13.30 2.02 0.38
CA TRP A 124 -12.52 1.16 -0.52
C TRP A 124 -13.43 0.18 -1.26
N TYR A 125 -13.17 0.00 -2.56
CA TYR A 125 -13.84 -0.99 -3.40
C TYR A 125 -12.83 -1.92 -4.05
N ILE A 126 -12.99 -3.22 -3.79
CA ILE A 126 -12.10 -4.26 -4.28
C ILE A 126 -12.90 -5.29 -5.08
N ALA A 127 -12.38 -5.70 -6.24
CA ALA A 127 -12.98 -6.78 -7.02
C ALA A 127 -11.94 -7.61 -7.79
N GLY A 128 -12.04 -8.94 -7.68
CA GLY A 128 -11.23 -9.85 -8.49
C GLY A 128 -9.73 -9.84 -8.19
N GLY A 129 -9.32 -9.48 -6.97
CA GLY A 129 -7.93 -9.67 -6.53
C GLY A 129 -7.57 -11.15 -6.41
N ALA A 130 -6.34 -11.50 -6.74
CA ALA A 130 -5.91 -12.89 -6.75
C ALA A 130 -5.80 -13.49 -5.34
N LYS A 131 -5.31 -12.71 -4.36
CA LYS A 131 -4.98 -13.18 -3.02
C LYS A 131 -5.89 -12.62 -1.95
N ALA A 132 -5.46 -11.70 -1.09
CA ALA A 132 -6.33 -11.02 -0.13
C ALA A 132 -7.05 -9.84 -0.79
N GLY A 133 -8.24 -9.55 -0.27
CA GLY A 133 -8.88 -8.27 -0.55
C GLY A 133 -8.07 -7.13 0.08
N ILE A 134 -7.85 -7.23 1.39
CA ILE A 134 -6.97 -6.35 2.14
C ILE A 134 -5.98 -7.22 2.90
N GLU A 135 -4.71 -6.93 2.73
CA GLU A 135 -3.63 -7.48 3.54
C GLU A 135 -3.12 -6.45 4.54
N GLY A 136 -2.46 -6.91 5.60
CA GLY A 136 -2.08 -6.05 6.70
C GLY A 136 -1.05 -6.68 7.61
N SER A 137 0.07 -5.99 7.74
CA SER A 137 1.20 -6.41 8.56
C SER A 137 1.85 -5.24 9.31
N ASN A 138 2.71 -5.56 10.30
CA ASN A 138 3.51 -4.53 10.98
C ASN A 138 4.92 -4.42 10.39
N ASN A 139 5.69 -5.49 10.46
CA ASN A 139 7.07 -5.54 9.98
C ASN A 139 7.51 -7.00 9.89
N GLY A 140 7.98 -7.43 8.71
CA GLY A 140 8.32 -8.84 8.47
C GLY A 140 9.54 -9.37 9.24
N ASP A 141 10.44 -8.50 9.72
CA ASP A 141 11.61 -8.89 10.50
C ASP A 141 11.34 -8.90 12.01
N ASN A 142 10.54 -7.93 12.48
CA ASN A 142 10.21 -7.75 13.88
C ASN A 142 8.77 -7.24 14.03
N GLY A 143 7.82 -8.14 14.28
CA GLY A 143 6.41 -7.81 14.45
C GLY A 143 6.10 -6.81 15.59
N ASP A 144 7.03 -6.57 16.52
CA ASP A 144 6.91 -5.60 17.61
C ASP A 144 7.59 -4.24 17.30
N ALA A 145 8.10 -4.03 16.08
CA ALA A 145 8.75 -2.78 15.68
C ALA A 145 7.81 -1.57 15.80
N THR A 146 8.37 -0.43 16.20
CA THR A 146 7.61 0.82 16.37
C THR A 146 7.99 1.85 15.30
N PRO A 147 7.03 2.69 14.82
CA PRO A 147 5.60 2.65 15.13
C PRO A 147 4.94 1.34 14.67
N VAL A 148 3.96 0.86 15.44
CA VAL A 148 3.18 -0.32 15.06
C VAL A 148 2.13 0.11 14.04
N THR A 149 1.98 -0.61 12.93
CA THR A 149 0.93 -0.36 11.94
C THR A 149 -0.41 -0.25 12.66
N THR A 150 -1.06 0.90 12.55
CA THR A 150 -2.28 1.22 13.30
C THR A 150 -3.22 2.02 12.42
N THR A 151 -4.36 1.42 12.05
CA THR A 151 -5.31 2.06 11.13
C THR A 151 -6.76 1.80 11.51
N THR A 152 -7.61 2.76 11.18
CA THR A 152 -9.06 2.61 11.11
C THR A 152 -9.48 2.57 9.65
N LEU A 153 -10.12 1.47 9.25
CA LEU A 153 -10.70 1.31 7.92
C LEU A 153 -12.22 1.34 8.02
N SER A 154 -12.90 1.98 7.06
CA SER A 154 -14.36 2.08 7.07
C SER A 154 -14.98 2.06 5.68
N ASN A 155 -16.23 1.63 5.56
CA ASN A 155 -16.99 1.58 4.31
C ASN A 155 -16.27 0.77 3.21
N ILE A 156 -15.84 -0.45 3.52
CA ILE A 156 -15.12 -1.33 2.60
C ILE A 156 -16.10 -2.28 1.90
N THR A 157 -15.93 -2.47 0.59
CA THR A 157 -16.59 -3.53 -0.18
C THR A 157 -15.53 -4.40 -0.84
N VAL A 158 -15.57 -5.71 -0.58
CA VAL A 158 -14.75 -6.72 -1.27
C VAL A 158 -15.66 -7.67 -2.04
N VAL A 159 -15.50 -7.70 -3.37
CA VAL A 159 -16.20 -8.62 -4.26
C VAL A 159 -15.24 -9.73 -4.68
N GLY A 160 -15.42 -10.91 -4.08
CA GLY A 160 -14.60 -12.08 -4.34
C GLY A 160 -14.81 -12.73 -5.72
N PRO A 161 -14.08 -13.82 -6.01
CA PRO A 161 -13.19 -14.51 -5.08
C PRO A 161 -11.90 -13.74 -4.78
N VAL A 162 -11.36 -13.97 -3.59
CA VAL A 162 -10.02 -13.60 -3.08
C VAL A 162 -9.56 -14.83 -2.30
N THR A 163 -8.42 -15.44 -2.65
CA THR A 163 -8.06 -16.77 -2.13
C THR A 163 -7.61 -16.77 -0.67
N GLU A 164 -7.16 -15.63 -0.15
CA GLU A 164 -6.68 -15.50 1.24
C GLU A 164 -7.71 -14.84 2.17
N GLY A 165 -8.87 -14.47 1.60
CA GLY A 165 -9.98 -13.86 2.31
C GLY A 165 -10.13 -12.37 2.03
N ALA A 166 -11.23 -11.79 2.51
CA ALA A 166 -11.47 -10.35 2.35
C ALA A 166 -10.50 -9.52 3.20
N LEU A 167 -10.09 -10.06 4.34
CA LEU A 167 -9.11 -9.48 5.26
C LEU A 167 -8.11 -10.59 5.62
N PHE A 168 -6.82 -10.32 5.46
CA PHE A 168 -5.73 -11.20 5.84
C PHE A 168 -4.71 -10.41 6.67
N PHE A 169 -4.28 -10.95 7.80
CA PHE A 169 -3.35 -10.27 8.71
C PHE A 169 -2.18 -11.17 9.07
N LYS A 170 -0.95 -10.65 8.97
CA LYS A 170 0.29 -11.41 9.25
C LYS A 170 1.35 -10.57 10.00
N GLU A 171 2.41 -11.23 10.45
CA GLU A 171 3.67 -10.58 10.93
C GLU A 171 3.49 -9.46 11.98
N GLY A 172 2.91 -9.82 13.12
CA GLY A 172 2.62 -8.86 14.19
C GLY A 172 1.33 -8.06 13.97
N GLY A 173 0.72 -8.18 12.79
CA GLY A 173 -0.57 -7.63 12.41
C GLY A 173 -0.55 -6.11 12.41
N GLY A 174 -0.49 -5.49 13.58
CA GLY A 174 -0.83 -4.10 13.81
C GLY A 174 -2.08 -3.99 14.68
N ASN A 175 -2.53 -2.76 14.90
CA ASN A 175 -3.75 -2.45 15.63
C ASN A 175 -4.81 -1.92 14.66
N PHE A 176 -5.82 -2.75 14.36
CA PHE A 176 -6.82 -2.46 13.34
C PHE A 176 -8.21 -2.25 13.92
N THR A 177 -8.90 -1.23 13.43
CA THR A 177 -10.34 -1.04 13.64
C THR A 177 -11.03 -1.06 12.28
N ILE A 178 -12.04 -1.93 12.12
CA ILE A 178 -12.86 -2.06 10.91
C ILE A 178 -14.34 -1.92 11.28
#